data_AF-A0A5N8VDM8-F1
#
_entry.id   AF-A0A5N8VDM8-F1
#
_cell.length_a   1.000
_cell.length_b   1.000
_cell.length_c   1.000
_cell.angle_alpha   90.00
_cell.angle_beta   90.00
_cell.angle_gamma   90.00
#
_symmetry.space_group_name_H-M   'P 1'
#
loop_
_entity.id
_entity.type
_entity.pdbx_description
1 polymer ?
#
loop_
_entity_poly.entity_id
_entity_poly.type
_entity_poly.pdbx_seq_one_letter_code
_entity_poly.pdbx_strand_id
1 'polypeptide(L)'
;MTCAMTTGLLAGTASSASASTIQNQWVQLCAQGNYAAYVEFPYRGYSSSFVVGPGECQWWNRPSIGTWEPINVVDAWTGKVVGTTWYKGDVSGVGIGAEGWEGGSQWIQTW
;
A
#
# COMPACT_ATOMS: atom_id res chain seq x y z
N MET A 1 -20.70 -11.85 -45.16
CA MET A 1 -19.75 -12.67 -44.38
C MET A 1 -19.25 -11.76 -43.28
N THR A 2 -19.77 -11.92 -42.06
CA THR A 2 -19.71 -10.91 -41.00
C THR A 2 -18.91 -11.42 -39.82
N CYS A 3 -17.99 -10.57 -39.36
CA CYS A 3 -17.38 -10.43 -38.03
C CYS A 3 -16.52 -11.56 -37.43
N ALA A 4 -15.30 -11.19 -37.04
CA ALA A 4 -14.87 -11.31 -35.65
C ALA A 4 -13.84 -10.21 -35.33
N MET A 5 -14.18 -9.31 -34.40
CA MET A 5 -13.23 -8.39 -33.78
C MET A 5 -12.50 -9.15 -32.68
N THR A 6 -11.17 -9.23 -32.79
CA THR A 6 -10.32 -9.83 -31.76
C THR A 6 -10.08 -8.80 -30.65
N THR A 7 -10.89 -8.86 -29.60
CA THR A 7 -10.67 -8.06 -28.38
C THR A 7 -9.66 -8.80 -27.51
N GLY A 8 -8.41 -8.33 -27.50
CA GLY A 8 -7.37 -8.85 -26.61
C GLY A 8 -7.65 -8.44 -25.16
N LEU A 9 -8.12 -9.38 -24.33
CA LEU A 9 -8.14 -9.20 -22.89
C LEU A 9 -6.71 -9.35 -22.35
N LEU A 10 -6.06 -8.23 -22.03
CA LEU A 10 -4.93 -8.21 -21.10
C LEU A 10 -5.47 -8.57 -19.71
N ALA A 11 -5.41 -9.86 -19.38
CA ALA A 11 -5.60 -10.34 -18.02
C ALA A 11 -4.43 -9.81 -17.17
N GLY A 12 -4.64 -8.65 -16.53
CA GLY A 12 -3.75 -8.18 -15.48
C GLY A 12 -3.75 -9.21 -14.37
N THR A 13 -2.63 -9.91 -14.20
CA THR A 13 -2.38 -10.73 -13.02
C THR A 13 -2.37 -9.79 -11.82
N ALA A 14 -3.48 -9.72 -11.08
CA ALA A 14 -3.46 -9.18 -9.74
C ALA A 14 -2.47 -10.04 -8.95
N SER A 15 -1.31 -9.48 -8.61
CA SER A 15 -0.35 -10.15 -7.74
C SER A 15 -1.09 -10.62 -6.50
N SER A 16 -1.05 -11.91 -6.24
CA SER A 16 -1.52 -12.50 -5.00
C SER A 16 -0.91 -11.73 -3.84
N ALA A 17 -1.76 -11.05 -3.06
CA ALA A 17 -1.37 -10.52 -1.77
C ALA A 17 -0.77 -11.69 -0.99
N SER A 18 0.54 -11.65 -0.73
CA SER A 18 1.17 -12.68 0.08
C SER A 18 0.53 -12.59 1.45
N ALA A 19 0.17 -13.65 2.16
CA ALA A 19 -0.37 -13.45 3.51
C ALA A 19 0.73 -12.85 4.39
N SER A 20 0.52 -11.64 4.91
CA SER A 20 1.47 -10.99 5.79
C SER A 20 1.75 -11.87 7.00
N THR A 21 3.01 -12.26 7.18
CA THR A 21 3.51 -12.81 8.44
C THR A 21 3.58 -11.74 9.54
N ILE A 22 3.01 -10.56 9.28
CA ILE A 22 3.03 -9.41 10.18
C ILE A 22 2.04 -9.65 11.32
N GLN A 23 2.54 -9.43 12.53
CA GLN A 23 1.78 -9.59 13.75
C GLN A 23 0.53 -8.69 13.75
N ASN A 24 -0.52 -9.14 14.42
CA ASN A 24 -1.71 -8.32 14.63
C ASN A 24 -1.30 -6.99 15.28
N GLN A 25 -1.96 -5.92 14.85
CA GLN A 25 -1.67 -4.55 15.27
C GLN A 25 -0.35 -3.98 14.76
N TRP A 26 0.29 -4.60 13.76
CA TRP A 26 1.49 -4.05 13.14
C TRP A 26 1.24 -3.67 11.68
N VAL A 27 1.85 -2.56 11.29
CA VAL A 27 1.88 -2.07 9.92
C VAL A 27 3.35 -2.04 9.49
N GLN A 28 3.67 -2.66 8.37
CA GLN A 28 4.97 -2.54 7.71
C GLN A 28 4.80 -1.73 6.44
N LEU A 29 5.69 -0.76 6.24
CA LEU A 29 5.87 -0.05 4.99
C LEU A 29 7.29 -0.30 4.48
N CYS A 30 7.37 -0.81 3.26
CA CYS A 30 8.59 -1.01 2.51
C CYS A 30 8.56 -0.09 1.29
N ALA A 31 9.41 0.93 1.25
CA ALA A 31 9.55 1.78 0.08
C ALA A 31 10.54 1.13 -0.90
N GLN A 32 10.11 0.06 -1.57
CA GLN A 32 10.94 -0.70 -2.52
C GLN A 32 11.21 0.06 -3.82
N GLY A 33 10.36 1.06 -4.13
CA GLY A 33 10.57 1.99 -5.23
C GLY A 33 11.71 2.99 -5.00
N ASN A 34 11.88 3.90 -5.96
CA ASN A 34 12.88 4.98 -5.90
C ASN A 34 12.35 6.28 -5.26
N TYR A 35 11.40 6.19 -4.32
CA TYR A 35 10.83 7.35 -3.65
C TYR A 35 10.57 7.03 -2.18
N ALA A 36 10.67 8.06 -1.33
CA ALA A 36 10.31 7.92 0.07
C ALA A 36 8.78 7.91 0.22
N ALA A 37 8.26 7.05 1.10
CA ALA A 37 6.83 6.92 1.33
C ALA A 37 6.51 6.94 2.81
N TYR A 38 5.31 7.40 3.16
CA TYR A 38 4.72 7.25 4.48
C TYR A 38 3.30 6.76 4.33
N VAL A 39 2.70 6.28 5.43
CA VAL A 39 1.28 5.99 5.44
C VAL A 39 0.50 7.02 6.24
N GLU A 40 -0.74 7.22 5.85
CA GLU A 40 -1.68 8.14 6.47
C GLU A 40 -2.97 7.41 6.81
N PHE A 41 -3.47 7.69 8.01
CA PHE A 41 -4.70 7.12 8.57
C PHE A 41 -5.78 8.20 8.58
N PRO A 42 -6.56 8.37 7.49
CA PRO A 42 -7.58 9.41 7.38
C PRO A 42 -8.65 9.34 8.48
N TYR A 43 -9.05 8.13 8.90
CA TYR A 43 -10.04 7.95 9.97
C TYR A 43 -9.53 8.35 11.35
N ARG A 44 -8.23 8.61 11.49
CA ARG A 44 -7.59 9.10 12.72
C ARG A 44 -7.17 10.57 12.59
N GLY A 45 -7.90 11.36 11.81
CA GLY A 45 -7.60 12.77 11.57
C GLY A 45 -6.36 12.97 10.70
N TYR A 46 -6.17 12.12 9.68
CA TYR A 46 -5.00 12.16 8.79
C TYR A 46 -3.66 12.00 9.53
N SER A 47 -3.67 11.20 10.61
CA SER A 47 -2.44 10.87 11.33
C SER A 47 -1.50 10.11 10.38
N SER A 48 -0.27 10.60 10.23
CA SER A 48 0.76 9.97 9.41
C SER A 48 1.73 9.12 10.23
N SER A 49 2.40 8.18 9.57
CA SER A 49 3.55 7.45 10.09
C SER A 49 4.85 8.23 9.88
N PHE A 50 5.95 7.62 10.29
CA PHE A 50 7.29 8.02 9.87
C PHE A 50 7.45 7.84 8.36
N VAL A 51 8.34 8.66 7.78
CA VAL A 51 8.76 8.53 6.38
C VAL A 51 9.78 7.41 6.29
N VAL A 52 9.55 6.49 5.35
CA VAL A 52 10.44 5.38 5.01
C VAL A 52 11.19 5.75 3.74
N GLY A 53 12.52 5.75 3.81
CA GLY A 53 13.38 6.08 2.67
C GLY A 53 13.35 5.00 1.58
N PRO A 54 13.74 5.35 0.35
CA PRO A 54 13.79 4.41 -0.76
C PRO A 54 14.76 3.25 -0.47
N GLY A 55 14.33 2.03 -0.78
CA GLY A 55 15.03 0.79 -0.47
C GLY A 55 14.90 0.33 1.00
N GLU A 56 14.18 1.06 1.85
CA GLU A 56 14.04 0.73 3.27
C GLU A 56 12.67 0.11 3.60
N CYS A 57 12.65 -0.69 4.66
CA CYS A 57 11.45 -1.23 5.26
C CYS A 57 11.40 -0.85 6.74
N GLN A 58 10.28 -0.29 7.17
CA GLN A 58 10.00 -0.02 8.57
C GLN A 58 8.68 -0.67 8.95
N TRP A 59 8.61 -1.12 10.20
CA TRP A 59 7.38 -1.58 10.81
C TRP A 59 7.16 -0.90 12.13
N TRP A 60 5.91 -0.74 12.52
CA TRP A 60 5.57 -0.19 13.82
C TRP A 60 4.24 -0.74 14.29
N ASN A 61 4.06 -0.70 15.60
CA ASN A 61 2.78 -1.01 16.19
C ASN A 61 1.79 0.10 15.89
N ARG A 62 0.64 -0.28 15.34
CA ARG A 62 -0.50 0.59 15.10
C ARG A 62 -1.75 -0.08 15.69
N PRO A 63 -2.11 0.20 16.95
CA PRO A 63 -3.22 -0.47 17.61
C PRO A 63 -4.53 -0.18 16.89
N SER A 64 -5.42 -1.17 16.81
CA SER A 64 -6.71 -1.09 16.10
C SER A 64 -7.63 -0.01 16.68
N ILE A 65 -8.51 0.55 15.83
CA ILE A 65 -9.65 1.38 16.28
C ILE A 65 -10.96 0.58 16.43
N GLY A 66 -10.91 -0.75 16.34
CA GLY A 66 -12.08 -1.63 16.44
C GLY A 66 -12.86 -1.82 15.14
N THR A 67 -12.53 -1.07 14.10
CA THR A 67 -13.17 -1.10 12.77
C THR A 67 -12.11 -1.16 11.66
N TRP A 68 -12.51 -1.62 10.48
CA TRP A 68 -11.67 -1.50 9.29
C TRP A 68 -11.45 -0.01 8.98
N GLU A 69 -10.20 0.38 8.78
CA GLU A 69 -9.80 1.73 8.42
C GLU A 69 -8.97 1.72 7.13
N PRO A 70 -9.12 2.73 6.26
CA PRO A 70 -8.23 2.88 5.13
C PRO A 70 -6.88 3.42 5.60
N ILE A 71 -5.82 2.92 4.98
CA ILE A 71 -4.45 3.39 5.07
C ILE A 71 -4.07 3.90 3.69
N ASN A 72 -3.83 5.20 3.58
CA ASN A 72 -3.27 5.81 2.37
C ASN A 72 -1.75 5.67 2.41
N VAL A 73 -1.14 5.24 1.32
CA VAL A 73 0.31 5.32 1.11
C VAL A 73 0.56 6.58 0.32
N VAL A 74 1.39 7.45 0.87
CA VAL A 74 1.65 8.77 0.32
C VAL A 74 3.12 8.88 -0.03
N ASP A 75 3.38 9.37 -1.23
CA ASP A 75 4.72 9.77 -1.65
C ASP A 75 5.16 10.98 -0.84
N ALA A 76 6.29 10.86 -0.13
CA ALA A 76 6.75 11.87 0.81
C ALA A 76 7.22 13.16 0.13
N TRP A 77 7.59 13.10 -1.14
CA TRP A 77 8.11 14.24 -1.89
C TRP A 77 6.99 15.08 -2.50
N THR A 78 6.01 14.41 -3.10
CA THR A 78 4.90 15.01 -3.85
C THR A 78 3.63 15.18 -3.03
N GLY A 79 3.50 14.46 -1.91
CA GLY A 79 2.28 14.41 -1.09
C GLY A 79 1.11 13.70 -1.77
N LYS A 80 1.35 12.97 -2.86
CA LYS A 80 0.29 12.26 -3.59
C LYS A 80 0.04 10.88 -2.99
N VAL A 81 -1.24 10.51 -2.87
CA VAL A 81 -1.63 9.14 -2.52
C VAL A 81 -1.30 8.22 -3.68
N VAL A 82 -0.38 7.30 -3.45
CA VAL A 82 0.06 6.28 -4.39
C VAL A 82 -0.93 5.12 -4.43
N GLY A 83 -1.52 4.80 -3.28
CA GLY A 83 -2.51 3.75 -3.17
C GLY A 83 -3.15 3.73 -1.78
N THR A 84 -4.23 2.97 -1.65
CA THR A 84 -4.94 2.81 -0.38
C THR A 84 -5.17 1.33 -0.12
N THR A 85 -4.93 0.90 1.11
CA THR A 85 -5.27 -0.45 1.58
C THR A 85 -6.15 -0.39 2.82
N TRP A 86 -6.84 -1.48 3.12
CA TRP A 86 -7.69 -1.60 4.31
C TRP A 86 -6.96 -2.36 5.40
N TYR A 87 -7.06 -1.83 6.62
CA TYR A 87 -6.40 -2.37 7.80
C TYR A 87 -7.39 -2.50 8.95
N LYS A 88 -7.27 -3.59 9.70
CA LYS A 88 -7.93 -3.76 10.99
C LYS A 88 -7.01 -4.50 11.94
N GLY A 89 -6.36 -3.76 12.83
CA GLY A 89 -5.32 -4.30 13.71
C GLY A 89 -5.76 -5.45 14.63
N ASP A 90 -7.05 -5.57 14.93
CA ASP A 90 -7.57 -6.70 15.74
C ASP A 90 -7.63 -8.02 14.96
N VAL A 91 -7.63 -7.95 13.63
CA VAL A 91 -7.80 -9.10 12.74
C VAL A 91 -6.45 -9.56 12.18
N SER A 92 -5.62 -8.64 11.72
CA SER A 92 -4.32 -8.96 11.12
C SER A 92 -3.33 -7.79 11.22
N GLY A 93 -2.06 -8.09 10.98
CA GLY A 93 -1.09 -7.10 10.51
C GLY A 93 -1.30 -6.78 9.03
N VAL A 94 -0.62 -5.75 8.53
CA VAL A 94 -0.59 -5.43 7.10
C VAL A 94 0.81 -5.01 6.66
N GLY A 95 1.25 -5.58 5.55
CA GLY A 95 2.51 -5.29 4.90
C GLY A 95 2.22 -4.53 3.62
N ILE A 96 2.98 -3.46 3.40
CA ILE A 96 2.75 -2.52 2.31
C ILE A 96 4.08 -2.29 1.60
N GLY A 97 4.15 -2.66 0.33
CA GLY A 97 5.25 -2.32 -0.56
C GLY A 97 4.87 -1.11 -1.41
N ALA A 98 5.55 0.01 -1.22
CA ALA A 98 5.45 1.16 -2.10
C ALA A 98 6.47 0.96 -3.24
N GLU A 99 5.95 0.67 -4.43
CA GLU A 99 6.70 0.27 -5.62
C GLU A 99 6.64 1.33 -6.72
N GLY A 100 7.58 1.27 -7.64
CA GLY A 100 7.64 2.14 -8.80
C GLY A 100 8.72 3.21 -8.71
N TRP A 101 8.60 4.25 -9.53
CA TRP A 101 9.60 5.30 -9.62
C TRP A 101 8.97 6.69 -9.53
N GLU A 102 9.71 7.61 -8.90
CA GLU A 102 9.30 9.00 -8.76
C GLU A 102 9.07 9.65 -10.13
N GLY A 103 7.89 10.24 -10.37
CA GLY A 103 7.60 10.92 -11.64
C GLY A 103 7.04 10.03 -12.76
N GLY A 104 6.77 8.74 -12.49
CA GLY A 104 5.99 7.91 -13.40
C GLY A 104 4.99 7.02 -12.69
N SER A 105 4.98 5.72 -13.01
CA SER A 105 4.02 4.78 -12.42
C SER A 105 4.47 4.40 -11.01
N GLN A 106 3.68 4.80 -10.03
CA GLN A 106 3.79 4.41 -8.63
C GLN A 106 2.59 3.54 -8.30
N TRP A 107 2.79 2.49 -7.51
CA TRP A 107 1.70 1.63 -7.05
C TRP A 107 2.06 0.99 -5.72
N ILE A 108 1.06 0.41 -5.07
CA ILE A 108 1.27 -0.32 -3.83
C ILE A 108 1.04 -1.80 -4.05
N GLN A 109 1.82 -2.62 -3.36
CA GLN A 109 1.53 -4.01 -3.12
C GLN A 109 1.23 -4.19 -1.65
N THR A 110 0.38 -5.16 -1.34
CA THR A 110 0.10 -5.52 0.04
C THR A 110 0.31 -7.00 0.22
N TRP A 111 0.79 -7.35 1.40
CA TRP A 111 0.83 -8.71 1.88
C TRP A 111 0.26 -8.72 3.28
#